data_AF-A0AAU3GG61-F1
#
_entry.id   AF-A0AAU3GG61-F1
#
_cell.length_a   1.000
_cell.length_b   1.000
_cell.length_c   1.000
_cell.angle_alpha   90.00
_cell.angle_beta   90.00
_cell.angle_gamma   90.00
#
_symmetry.space_group_name_H-M   'P 1'
#
loop_
_entity.id
_entity.type
_entity.pdbx_description
1 polymer ?
#
loop_
_entity_poly.entity_id
_entity_poly.type
_entity_poly.pdbx_seq_one_letter_code
_entity_poly.pdbx_strand_id
1 'polypeptide(L)'
;MTDDTETSLVAAVRADLNRWSIPADSAMAASALDLAERLGVDDIRPAAAAMLHAQLRATLGELAKVATLEEKAGDPVDEINAQREKRRRGA
;
A
#
# COMPACT_ATOMS: atom_id res chain seq x y z
N MET A 1 6.83 -16.37 22.31
CA MET A 1 7.42 -16.83 21.03
C MET A 1 6.30 -16.72 20.02
N THR A 2 6.02 -15.50 19.59
CA THR A 2 4.86 -15.14 18.77
C THR A 2 5.39 -14.40 17.56
N ASP A 3 5.08 -15.02 16.41
CA ASP A 3 5.00 -14.43 15.09
C ASP A 3 6.27 -13.95 14.39
N ASP A 4 6.98 -14.92 13.81
CA ASP A 4 7.76 -14.75 12.57
C ASP A 4 6.86 -14.49 11.32
N THR A 5 5.57 -14.19 11.51
CA THR A 5 4.57 -14.02 10.45
C THR A 5 4.29 -12.56 10.11
N GLU A 6 4.90 -11.62 10.82
CA GLU A 6 4.69 -10.19 10.59
C GLU A 6 5.75 -9.68 9.61
N THR A 7 5.46 -9.84 8.31
CA THR A 7 6.09 -8.94 7.34
C THR A 7 5.62 -7.53 7.70
N SER A 8 6.46 -6.79 8.45
CA SER A 8 6.18 -5.41 8.87
C SER A 8 5.59 -4.65 7.68
N LEU A 9 4.49 -3.92 7.87
CA LEU A 9 3.84 -3.14 6.82
C LEU A 9 4.82 -2.27 6.02
N VAL A 10 5.86 -1.78 6.70
CA VAL A 10 6.99 -1.06 6.09
C VAL A 10 7.74 -1.92 5.08
N ALA A 11 8.00 -3.19 5.37
CA ALA A 11 8.63 -4.14 4.46
C ALA A 11 7.75 -4.43 3.22
N ALA A 12 6.43 -4.54 3.39
CA ALA A 12 5.51 -4.70 2.27
C ALA A 12 5.53 -3.46 1.35
N VAL A 13 5.43 -2.25 1.92
CA VAL A 13 5.51 -1.00 1.15
C VAL A 13 6.88 -0.85 0.45
N ARG A 14 7.98 -1.26 1.08
CA ARG A 14 9.30 -1.27 0.42
C ARG A 14 9.36 -2.23 -0.77
N ALA A 15 8.73 -3.40 -0.66
CA ALA A 15 8.67 -4.36 -1.76
C ALA A 15 7.90 -3.78 -2.96
N ASP A 16 6.77 -3.12 -2.72
CA ASP A 16 5.96 -2.48 -3.77
C ASP A 16 6.73 -1.32 -4.44
N LEU A 17 7.40 -0.47 -3.66
CA LEU A 17 8.23 0.61 -4.21
C LEU A 17 9.37 0.08 -5.09
N ASN A 18 10.07 -0.97 -4.63
CA ASN A 18 11.13 -1.61 -5.41
C ASN A 18 10.59 -2.26 -6.68
N ARG A 19 9.43 -2.91 -6.59
CA ARG A 19 8.74 -3.56 -7.72
C ARG A 19 8.36 -2.55 -8.80
N TRP A 20 7.96 -1.35 -8.41
CA TRP A 20 7.59 -0.26 -9.32
C TRP A 20 8.77 0.62 -9.74
N SER A 21 10.00 0.23 -9.40
CA SER A 21 11.22 1.00 -9.68
C SER A 21 11.16 2.45 -9.17
N ILE A 22 10.42 2.70 -8.09
CA ILE A 22 10.26 4.05 -7.54
C ILE A 22 11.45 4.36 -6.62
N PRO A 23 12.19 5.45 -6.88
CA PRO A 23 13.31 5.84 -6.05
C PRO A 23 12.90 6.06 -4.60
N ALA A 24 13.64 5.46 -3.67
CA ALA A 24 13.38 5.56 -2.24
C ALA A 24 13.54 6.99 -1.68
N ASP A 25 14.28 7.85 -2.38
CA ASP A 25 14.48 9.27 -2.08
C ASP A 25 13.38 10.17 -2.65
N SER A 26 12.42 9.62 -3.41
CA SER A 26 11.27 10.38 -3.86
C SER A 26 10.39 10.79 -2.67
N ALA A 27 9.85 12.01 -2.71
CA ALA A 27 8.95 12.50 -1.66
C ALA A 27 7.72 11.59 -1.45
N MET A 28 7.29 10.91 -2.51
CA MET A 28 6.13 10.03 -2.51
C MET A 28 6.46 8.67 -1.85
N ALA A 29 7.65 8.12 -2.09
CA ALA A 29 8.16 6.94 -1.37
C ALA A 29 8.34 7.26 0.13
N ALA A 30 8.95 8.41 0.46
CA ALA A 30 9.13 8.84 1.84
C ALA A 30 7.79 8.98 2.58
N SER A 31 6.78 9.57 1.94
CA SER A 31 5.44 9.71 2.53
C SER A 31 4.73 8.37 2.73
N ALA A 32 4.87 7.43 1.80
CA ALA A 32 4.26 6.10 1.95
C ALA A 32 4.91 5.30 3.10
N LEU A 33 6.23 5.39 3.24
CA LEU A 33 6.97 4.74 4.32
C LEU A 33 6.67 5.36 5.69
N ASP A 34 6.56 6.69 5.80
CA ASP A 34 6.15 7.37 7.04
C ASP A 34 4.77 6.89 7.52
N LEU A 35 3.79 6.82 6.61
CA LEU A 35 2.45 6.35 6.95
C LEU A 35 2.43 4.88 7.38
N ALA A 36 3.22 4.03 6.73
CA ALA A 36 3.37 2.62 7.10
C ALA A 36 4.02 2.45 8.48
N GLU A 37 5.04 3.24 8.79
CA GLU A 37 5.71 3.22 10.10
C GLU A 37 4.76 3.67 11.20
N ARG A 38 4.02 4.76 10.98
CA ARG A 38 3.03 5.26 11.94
C ARG A 38 1.93 4.23 12.21
N LEU A 39 1.47 3.50 11.20
CA LEU A 39 0.48 2.43 11.38
C LEU A 39 1.03 1.22 12.16
N GLY A 40 2.34 1.01 12.18
CA GLY A 40 2.99 -0.04 12.96
C GLY A 40 3.28 0.35 14.42
N VAL A 41 2.91 1.56 14.85
CA VAL A 41 3.07 2.00 16.24
C VAL A 41 1.92 1.45 17.09
N ASP A 42 2.29 0.80 18.19
CA ASP A 42 1.33 0.34 19.20
C ASP A 42 0.53 1.51 19.78
N ASP A 43 -0.73 1.25 20.16
CA ASP A 43 -1.58 2.21 20.86
C ASP A 43 -2.15 3.38 20.01
N ILE A 44 -2.16 3.24 18.69
CA ILE A 44 -2.93 4.15 17.83
C ILE A 44 -4.43 3.98 18.05
N ARG A 45 -5.11 5.11 18.28
CA ARG A 45 -6.58 5.17 18.34
C ARG A 45 -7.19 4.66 17.02
N PRO A 46 -8.25 3.82 17.05
CA PRO A 46 -8.84 3.23 15.84
C PRO A 46 -9.22 4.24 14.75
N ALA A 47 -9.72 5.42 15.13
CA ALA A 47 -10.05 6.48 14.19
C ALA A 47 -8.82 7.03 13.46
N ALA A 48 -7.69 7.17 14.18
CA ALA A 48 -6.43 7.60 13.58
C ALA A 48 -5.84 6.51 12.67
N ALA A 49 -5.91 5.24 13.07
CA ALA A 49 -5.52 4.11 12.21
C ALA A 49 -6.33 4.12 10.90
N ALA A 50 -7.65 4.29 10.97
CA ALA A 50 -8.51 4.34 9.78
C ALA A 50 -8.14 5.51 8.85
N MET A 51 -7.83 6.68 9.41
CA MET A 51 -7.39 7.85 8.64
C MET A 51 -6.03 7.62 7.97
N LEU A 52 -5.04 7.12 8.72
CA LEU A 52 -3.70 6.82 8.20
C LEU A 52 -3.75 5.74 7.12
N HIS A 53 -4.55 4.70 7.32
CA HIS A 53 -4.76 3.65 6.33
C HIS A 53 -5.40 4.20 5.05
N ALA A 54 -6.39 5.09 5.15
CA ALA A 54 -6.98 5.74 3.97
C ALA A 54 -5.96 6.61 3.22
N GLN A 55 -5.11 7.35 3.94
CA GLN A 55 -4.04 8.16 3.36
C GLN A 55 -2.95 7.30 2.69
N LEU A 56 -2.54 6.21 3.33
CA LEU A 56 -1.56 5.28 2.77
C LEU A 56 -2.10 4.67 1.47
N ARG A 57 -3.36 4.21 1.49
CA ARG A 57 -4.03 3.66 0.30
C ARG A 57 -4.10 4.68 -0.85
N ALA A 58 -4.43 5.93 -0.55
CA ALA A 58 -4.47 6.98 -1.57
C ALA A 58 -3.07 7.24 -2.16
N THR A 59 -2.05 7.35 -1.30
CA THR A 59 -0.66 7.58 -1.72
C THR A 59 -0.13 6.44 -2.58
N LEU A 60 -0.35 5.19 -2.17
CA LEU A 60 -0.01 4.00 -2.96
C LEU A 60 -0.78 3.96 -4.28
N GLY A 61 -2.03 4.41 -4.31
CA GLY A 61 -2.82 4.54 -5.54
C GLY A 61 -2.22 5.55 -6.53
N GLU A 62 -1.69 6.68 -6.05
CA GLU A 62 -0.99 7.65 -6.91
C GLU A 62 0.37 7.13 -7.38
N LEU A 63 1.13 6.46 -6.50
CA LEU A 63 2.39 5.78 -6.85
C LEU A 63 2.16 4.71 -7.92
N ALA A 64 1.09 3.93 -7.79
CA ALA A 64 0.73 2.95 -8.79
C ALA A 64 0.46 3.61 -10.15
N LYS A 65 -0.16 4.79 -10.24
CA LYS A 65 -0.42 5.43 -11.56
C LYS A 65 0.86 5.74 -12.35
N VAL A 66 1.99 5.98 -11.68
CA VAL A 66 3.28 6.24 -12.33
C VAL A 66 4.07 4.96 -12.62
N ALA A 67 3.68 3.82 -12.02
CA ALA A 67 4.26 2.51 -12.32
C ALA A 67 3.77 1.98 -13.68
N THR A 68 4.66 1.29 -14.39
CA THR A 68 4.34 0.67 -15.69
C THR A 68 3.39 -0.53 -15.52
N LEU A 69 2.69 -0.91 -16.59
CA LEU A 69 1.74 -2.03 -16.56
C LEU A 69 2.42 -3.39 -16.27
N GLU A 70 3.68 -3.56 -16.67
CA GLU A 70 4.47 -4.76 -16.37
C GLU A 70 4.82 -4.83 -14.87
N GLU A 71 5.10 -3.70 -14.24
CA GLU A 71 5.43 -3.62 -12.81
C GLU A 71 4.20 -3.85 -11.91
N LYS A 72 2.99 -3.57 -12.40
CA LYS A 72 1.71 -3.85 -11.71
C LYS A 72 1.25 -5.30 -11.78
N ALA A 73 1.82 -6.12 -12.67
CA ALA A 73 1.26 -7.44 -12.99
C ALA A 73 1.43 -8.43 -11.82
N GLY A 74 0.41 -8.56 -10.96
CA GLY A 74 0.35 -9.54 -9.86
C GLY A 74 0.12 -8.94 -8.46
N ASP A 75 -0.66 -7.87 -8.35
CA ASP A 75 -1.13 -7.38 -7.05
C ASP A 75 -2.46 -8.06 -6.67
N PRO A 76 -2.57 -8.74 -5.51
CA PRO A 76 -3.84 -9.29 -5.00
C PRO A 76 -4.95 -8.23 -4.86
N VAL A 77 -4.58 -6.97 -4.62
CA VAL A 77 -5.51 -5.84 -4.52
C VAL A 77 -6.08 -5.47 -5.89
N ASP A 78 -5.30 -5.63 -6.96
CA ASP A 78 -5.77 -5.41 -8.34
C ASP A 78 -6.81 -6.44 -8.75
N GLU A 79 -6.65 -7.71 -8.34
CA GLU A 79 -7.69 -8.73 -8.54
C GLU A 79 -9.00 -8.39 -7.80
N ILE A 80 -8.90 -7.93 -6.55
CA ILE A 80 -10.08 -7.54 -5.76
C ILE A 80 -10.76 -6.30 -6.36
N ASN A 81 -9.99 -5.30 -6.81
CA ASN A 81 -10.53 -4.10 -7.46
C ASN A 81 -11.17 -4.45 -8.81
N ALA A 82 -10.52 -5.30 -9.63
CA ALA A 82 -11.07 -5.80 -10.88
C ALA A 82 -12.37 -6.59 -10.66
N GLN A 83 -12.45 -7.40 -9.58
CA GLN A 83 -13.68 -8.08 -9.19
C GLN A 83 -14.79 -7.11 -8.77
N ARG A 84 -14.47 -6.07 -7.98
CA ARG A 84 -15.46 -5.05 -7.58
C ARG A 84 -15.97 -4.27 -8.77
N GLU A 85 -15.11 -3.92 -9.71
CA GLU A 85 -15.48 -3.18 -10.90
C GLU A 85 -16.30 -4.03 -11.88
N LYS A 86 -15.96 -5.32 -12.03
CA LYS A 86 -16.80 -6.30 -12.73
C LYS A 86 -18.21 -6.41 -12.13
N ARG A 87 -18.34 -6.46 -10.80
CA ARG A 87 -19.66 -6.45 -10.13
C ARG A 87 -20.44 -5.15 -10.39
N ARG A 88 -19.74 -4.02 -10.48
CA ARG A 88 -20.34 -2.70 -10.69
C ARG A 88 -20.82 -2.45 -12.12
N ARG A 89 -20.19 -3.08 -13.11
CA ARG A 89 -20.58 -2.99 -14.54
C ARG A 89 -21.59 -4.06 -14.97
N GLY A 90 -21.80 -5.08 -14.14
CA GLY A 90 -22.78 -6.15 -14.36
C GLY A 90 -24.13 -5.96 -13.63
N ALA A 91 -24.30 -4.86 -12.90
CA ALA A 91 -25.55 -4.41 -12.29
C ALA A 91 -26.09 -3.20 -13.06
#